data_AF-A0A8C9PME3-F1
#
_entry.id   AF-A0A8C9PME3-F1
#
_cell.length_a   1.000
_cell.length_b   1.000
_cell.length_c   1.000
_cell.angle_alpha   90.00
_cell.angle_beta   90.00
_cell.angle_gamma   90.00
#
_symmetry.space_group_name_H-M   'P 1'
#
loop_
_entity.id
_entity.type
_entity.pdbx_description
1 polymer ?
#
loop_
_entity_poly.entity_id
_entity_poly.type
_entity_poly.pdbx_seq_one_letter_code
_entity_poly.pdbx_strand_id
1 'polypeptide(L)'
;MAALRPHMKPKIIKKSTKKFIGHQSDQYVKIKLNWWKPRGINNRVQRIFKGQILMPKFGYENNKKTKHMLPRGFWNFLVHNIKELEVLLMCNKSYYAEITYNVSSNNCKAIVERAAKLAIRVTSPNARLSSEENEWTVHTHIFFVCLNKSTKTAKQKMMYQAWGCTPIIPAPLEAKAK
;
A
#
# COMPACT_ATOMS: atom_id res chain seq x y z
N MET A 1 -0.07 10.91 -9.34
CA MET A 1 -0.39 11.93 -8.33
C MET A 1 0.75 12.05 -7.32
N ALA A 2 1.30 13.25 -7.15
CA ALA A 2 2.30 13.51 -6.11
C ALA A 2 1.69 13.23 -4.73
N ALA A 3 2.38 12.47 -3.91
CA ALA A 3 1.78 11.95 -2.70
C ALA A 3 1.82 13.03 -1.59
N LEU A 4 0.67 13.41 -1.01
CA LEU A 4 0.52 14.43 0.05
C LEU A 4 1.48 14.31 1.25
N ARG A 5 2.16 15.38 1.67
CA ARG A 5 3.10 15.33 2.79
C ARG A 5 2.36 15.44 4.14
N PRO A 6 2.80 14.70 5.19
CA PRO A 6 2.21 14.86 6.52
C PRO A 6 2.60 16.21 7.12
N HIS A 7 1.83 16.69 8.09
CA HIS A 7 2.15 17.93 8.80
C HIS A 7 3.44 17.79 9.63
N MET A 8 3.58 16.69 10.38
CA MET A 8 4.77 16.36 11.15
C MET A 8 5.24 14.94 10.83
N LYS A 9 6.55 14.75 10.76
CA LYS A 9 7.16 13.42 10.59
C LYS A 9 8.29 13.22 11.60
N PRO A 10 7.98 13.03 12.90
CA PRO A 10 8.99 12.72 13.89
C PRO A 10 9.66 11.37 13.59
N LYS A 11 10.91 11.20 14.02
CA LYS A 11 11.61 9.90 13.94
C LYS A 11 10.92 8.90 14.86
N ILE A 12 10.41 7.81 14.29
CA ILE A 12 9.74 6.75 15.04
C ILE A 12 10.80 5.84 15.65
N ILE A 13 10.91 5.83 16.98
CA ILE A 13 11.76 4.91 17.73
C ILE A 13 10.86 3.82 18.33
N LYS A 14 11.10 2.56 17.96
CA LYS A 14 10.42 1.40 18.55
C LYS A 14 11.35 0.75 19.57
N LYS A 15 10.87 0.53 20.80
CA LYS A 15 11.65 -0.12 21.87
C LYS A 15 11.84 -1.63 21.66
N SER A 16 10.83 -2.27 21.07
CA SER A 16 10.90 -3.66 20.62
C SER A 16 10.30 -3.76 19.22
N THR A 17 11.01 -4.44 18.32
CA THR A 17 10.54 -4.81 16.98
C THR A 17 10.04 -6.24 16.93
N LYS A 18 10.56 -7.11 17.81
CA LYS A 18 10.15 -8.51 17.92
C LYS A 18 8.77 -8.62 18.54
N LYS A 19 7.95 -9.54 18.01
CA LYS A 19 6.65 -9.89 18.61
C LYS A 19 6.89 -10.70 19.88
N PHE A 20 6.08 -10.46 20.90
CA PHE A 20 6.04 -11.31 22.08
C PHE A 20 5.27 -12.59 21.74
N ILE A 21 5.97 -13.71 21.74
CA ILE A 21 5.42 -15.02 21.39
C ILE A 21 5.09 -15.82 22.65
N GLY A 22 4.07 -16.68 22.58
CA GLY A 22 3.75 -17.61 23.65
C GLY A 22 4.87 -18.63 23.92
N HIS A 23 5.05 -19.01 25.17
CA HIS A 23 6.07 -20.00 25.59
C HIS A 23 5.81 -21.36 24.91
N GLN A 24 6.85 -21.98 24.33
CA GLN A 24 6.80 -23.27 23.60
C GLN A 24 5.95 -23.26 22.31
N SER A 25 5.58 -22.10 21.80
CA SER A 25 4.89 -21.99 20.49
C SER A 25 5.77 -22.40 19.30
N ASP A 26 7.09 -22.39 19.49
CA ASP A 26 8.10 -22.89 18.57
C ASP A 26 8.18 -24.43 18.55
N GLN A 27 7.87 -25.08 19.68
CA GLN A 27 7.99 -26.54 19.83
C GLN A 27 6.73 -27.30 19.40
N TYR A 28 5.54 -26.69 19.58
CA TYR A 28 4.27 -27.39 19.39
C TYR A 28 3.32 -26.62 18.46
N VAL A 29 2.87 -27.28 17.39
CA VAL A 29 1.89 -26.71 16.43
C VAL A 29 0.56 -26.34 17.08
N LYS A 30 0.11 -27.10 18.09
CA LYS A 30 -1.12 -26.81 18.85
C LYS A 30 -1.06 -25.50 19.64
N ILE A 31 0.15 -25.04 19.97
CA ILE A 31 0.39 -23.84 20.77
C ILE A 31 0.56 -22.66 19.80
N LYS A 32 -0.40 -21.73 19.82
CA LYS A 32 -0.37 -20.55 18.94
C LYS A 32 0.71 -19.54 19.35
N LEU A 33 1.09 -18.65 18.44
CA LEU A 33 2.08 -17.59 18.68
C LEU A 33 1.56 -16.44 19.55
N ASN A 34 0.25 -16.36 19.80
CA ASN A 34 -0.36 -15.30 20.61
C ASN A 34 0.26 -15.27 22.02
N TRP A 35 0.47 -14.09 22.59
CA TRP A 35 1.01 -14.00 23.95
C TRP A 35 -0.02 -14.42 25.01
N TRP A 36 0.40 -15.25 25.97
CA TRP A 36 -0.29 -15.44 27.26
C TRP A 36 0.73 -15.41 28.40
N LYS A 37 0.28 -15.00 29.59
CA LYS A 37 1.13 -14.98 30.78
C LYS A 37 1.28 -16.42 31.32
N PRO A 38 2.51 -16.99 31.40
CA PRO A 38 2.71 -18.30 32.01
C PRO A 38 2.42 -18.25 33.51
N ARG A 39 1.75 -19.29 34.03
CA ARG A 39 1.29 -19.38 35.44
C ARG A 39 1.85 -20.57 36.23
N GLY A 40 2.55 -21.50 35.57
CA GLY A 40 3.03 -22.72 36.21
C GLY A 40 4.18 -22.47 37.20
N ILE A 41 4.12 -23.07 38.39
CA ILE A 41 5.07 -22.85 39.50
C ILE A 41 6.52 -23.01 39.05
N ASN A 42 6.81 -24.00 38.20
CA ASN A 42 8.17 -24.32 37.72
C ASN A 42 8.53 -23.66 36.38
N ASN A 43 7.70 -22.75 35.86
CA ASN A 43 7.93 -22.15 34.55
C ASN A 43 9.09 -21.14 34.58
N ARG A 44 10.07 -21.33 33.69
CA ARG A 44 11.27 -20.50 33.63
C ARG A 44 11.01 -19.06 33.14
N VAL A 45 10.07 -18.87 32.21
CA VAL A 45 9.68 -17.54 31.72
C VAL A 45 8.97 -16.74 32.82
N GLN A 46 8.08 -17.39 33.59
CA GLN A 46 7.39 -16.73 34.72
C GLN A 46 8.38 -16.22 35.77
N ARG A 47 9.42 -17.02 36.05
CA ARG A 47 10.49 -16.68 37.01
C ARG A 47 11.57 -15.76 36.43
N ILE A 48 11.48 -15.37 35.16
CA ILE A 48 12.39 -14.42 34.48
C ILE A 48 13.86 -14.91 34.50
N PHE A 49 14.09 -16.18 34.21
CA PHE A 49 15.46 -16.69 34.03
C PHE A 49 16.13 -16.06 32.79
N LYS A 50 17.45 -15.85 32.86
CA LYS A 50 18.27 -15.35 31.74
C LYS A 50 18.19 -16.30 30.54
N GLY A 51 18.18 -15.75 29.33
CA GLY A 51 18.16 -16.51 28.07
C GLY A 51 16.79 -17.04 27.66
N GLN A 52 15.73 -16.76 28.44
CA GLN A 52 14.36 -17.12 28.10
C GLN A 52 13.61 -16.00 27.35
N ILE A 53 12.46 -16.34 26.78
CA ILE A 53 11.56 -15.39 26.11
C ILE A 53 11.15 -14.28 27.10
N LEU A 54 11.20 -13.03 26.65
CA LEU A 54 10.83 -11.87 27.46
C LEU A 54 9.31 -11.74 27.56
N MET A 55 8.83 -11.38 28.75
CA MET A 55 7.41 -11.01 28.95
C MET A 55 7.16 -9.55 28.56
N PRO A 56 5.99 -9.22 28.00
CA PRO A 56 5.57 -7.84 27.80
C PRO A 56 5.37 -7.15 29.15
N LYS A 57 5.81 -5.90 29.22
CA LYS A 57 5.78 -5.01 30.39
C LYS A 57 5.49 -3.59 29.91
N PHE A 58 4.99 -2.73 30.81
CA PHE A 58 4.74 -1.32 30.52
C PHE A 58 5.97 -0.59 29.96
N GLY A 59 7.19 -0.97 30.39
CA GLY A 59 8.44 -0.36 29.90
C GLY A 59 8.66 -0.44 28.38
N TYR A 60 8.03 -1.39 27.68
CA TYR A 60 8.11 -1.50 26.22
C TYR A 60 7.18 -0.56 25.47
N GLU A 61 6.35 0.22 26.16
CA GLU A 61 5.43 1.16 25.51
C GLU A 61 6.21 2.22 24.69
N ASN A 62 5.72 2.47 23.47
CA ASN A 62 6.26 3.50 22.58
C ASN A 62 5.89 4.91 23.08
N ASN A 63 6.63 5.93 22.64
CA ASN A 63 6.31 7.31 22.97
C ASN A 63 4.88 7.67 22.53
N LYS A 64 4.08 8.23 23.46
CA LYS A 64 2.69 8.64 23.26
C LYS A 64 2.49 9.45 21.97
N LYS A 65 3.41 10.37 21.64
CA LYS A 65 3.34 11.20 20.42
C LYS A 65 3.43 10.40 19.12
N THR A 66 4.12 9.25 19.13
CA THR A 66 4.38 8.40 17.95
C THR A 66 3.60 7.09 17.97
N LYS A 67 2.76 6.88 18.99
CA LYS A 67 1.95 5.67 19.13
C LYS A 67 0.97 5.61 17.95
N HIS A 68 0.81 4.43 17.36
CA HIS A 68 -0.04 4.17 16.19
C HIS A 68 0.30 4.93 14.90
N MET A 69 1.42 5.65 14.84
CA MET A 69 1.86 6.34 13.62
C MET A 69 2.47 5.35 12.60
N LEU A 70 2.07 5.49 11.33
CA LEU A 70 2.65 4.80 10.19
C LEU A 70 4.09 5.29 9.91
N PRO A 71 4.92 4.49 9.22
CA PRO A 71 6.26 4.92 8.77
C PRO A 71 6.24 6.19 7.91
N ARG A 72 5.12 6.45 7.22
CA ARG A 72 4.92 7.66 6.39
C ARG A 72 4.58 8.92 7.20
N GLY A 73 4.37 8.82 8.52
CA GLY A 73 4.11 9.96 9.41
C GLY A 73 2.63 10.31 9.62
N PHE A 74 1.71 9.40 9.27
CA PHE A 74 0.27 9.60 9.39
C PHE A 74 -0.32 8.57 10.37
N TRP A 75 -1.51 8.82 10.90
CA TRP A 75 -2.30 7.85 11.66
C TRP A 75 -3.39 7.21 10.79
N ASN A 76 -3.75 5.96 11.04
CA ASN A 76 -4.82 5.29 10.28
C ASN A 76 -6.18 5.73 10.80
N PHE A 77 -7.07 6.08 9.89
CA PHE A 77 -8.50 6.25 10.13
C PHE A 77 -9.27 5.29 9.23
N LEU A 78 -10.06 4.42 9.85
CA LEU A 78 -10.78 3.36 9.16
C LEU A 78 -12.09 3.92 8.59
N VAL A 79 -12.35 3.71 7.30
CA VAL A 79 -13.47 4.28 6.54
C VAL A 79 -14.32 3.18 5.91
N HIS A 80 -15.63 3.26 6.13
CA HIS A 80 -16.64 2.41 5.51
C HIS A 80 -17.39 3.13 4.38
N ASN A 81 -17.69 4.42 4.57
CA ASN A 81 -18.58 5.18 3.69
C ASN A 81 -17.97 6.51 3.23
N ILE A 82 -18.57 7.11 2.18
CA ILE A 82 -18.16 8.42 1.64
C ILE A 82 -18.30 9.53 2.69
N LYS A 83 -19.37 9.49 3.50
CA LYS A 83 -19.65 10.50 4.55
C LYS A 83 -18.55 10.56 5.61
N GLU A 84 -17.93 9.42 5.93
CA GLU A 84 -16.86 9.35 6.92
C GLU A 84 -15.57 10.02 6.45
N LEU A 85 -15.36 10.19 5.13
CA LEU A 85 -14.24 10.99 4.62
C LEU A 85 -14.41 12.48 4.90
N GLU A 86 -15.63 12.98 5.04
CA GLU A 86 -15.87 14.40 5.30
C GLU A 86 -15.41 14.79 6.71
N VAL A 87 -15.47 13.85 7.66
CA VAL A 87 -14.89 14.01 9.01
C VAL A 87 -13.38 14.28 8.93
N LEU A 88 -12.70 13.74 7.93
CA LEU A 88 -11.26 13.92 7.76
C LEU A 88 -10.88 15.24 7.12
N LEU A 89 -11.81 16.04 6.59
CA LEU A 89 -11.53 17.25 5.80
C LEU A 89 -10.56 18.23 6.50
N MET A 90 -10.72 18.42 7.81
CA MET A 90 -9.84 19.29 8.60
C MET A 90 -8.50 18.63 8.95
N CYS A 91 -8.47 17.30 8.96
CA CYS A 91 -7.38 16.47 9.49
C CYS A 91 -6.55 15.78 8.39
N ASN A 92 -6.68 16.21 7.13
CA ASN A 92 -6.06 15.62 5.93
C ASN A 92 -4.54 15.38 6.03
N LYS A 93 -3.81 16.25 6.74
CA LYS A 93 -2.34 16.18 6.86
C LYS A 93 -1.86 15.24 7.97
N SER A 94 -2.76 14.76 8.82
CA SER A 94 -2.43 13.92 9.98
C SER A 94 -2.87 12.47 9.78
N TYR A 95 -4.00 12.24 9.10
CA TYR A 95 -4.57 10.89 8.96
C TYR A 95 -4.53 10.35 7.53
N TYR A 96 -4.44 9.03 7.42
CA TYR A 96 -4.77 8.25 6.23
C TYR A 96 -6.20 7.73 6.33
N ALA A 97 -6.91 7.71 5.21
CA ALA A 97 -8.11 6.91 5.07
C ALA A 97 -7.72 5.45 4.71
N GLU A 98 -8.08 4.51 5.58
CA GLU A 98 -7.98 3.08 5.36
C GLU A 98 -9.36 2.53 5.02
N ILE A 99 -9.56 2.13 3.77
CA ILE A 99 -10.85 1.57 3.32
C ILE A 99 -10.99 0.16 3.92
N THR A 100 -12.14 -0.11 4.54
CA THR A 100 -12.37 -1.44 5.11
C THR A 100 -12.49 -2.54 4.07
N TYR A 101 -12.19 -3.76 4.49
CA TYR A 101 -12.30 -4.94 3.65
C TYR A 101 -13.75 -5.25 3.23
N ASN A 102 -14.77 -4.71 3.91
CA ASN A 102 -16.17 -4.98 3.57
C ASN A 102 -16.70 -4.10 2.42
N VAL A 103 -16.01 -3.03 2.04
CA VAL A 103 -16.49 -2.09 1.01
C VAL A 103 -16.41 -2.71 -0.39
N SER A 104 -17.52 -2.73 -1.13
CA SER A 104 -17.55 -3.22 -2.52
C SER A 104 -16.64 -2.40 -3.45
N SER A 105 -16.22 -2.96 -4.58
CA SER A 105 -15.34 -2.29 -5.56
C SER A 105 -15.90 -0.96 -6.07
N ASN A 106 -17.22 -0.89 -6.33
CA ASN A 106 -17.89 0.33 -6.78
C ASN A 106 -17.85 1.44 -5.73
N ASN A 107 -18.09 1.09 -4.46
CA ASN A 107 -18.01 2.06 -3.36
C ASN A 107 -16.55 2.48 -3.08
N CYS A 108 -15.58 1.57 -3.26
CA CYS A 108 -14.15 1.90 -3.19
C CYS A 108 -13.76 2.94 -4.25
N LYS A 109 -14.22 2.81 -5.50
CA LYS A 109 -14.01 3.82 -6.56
C LYS A 109 -14.53 5.19 -6.12
N ALA A 110 -15.79 5.24 -5.67
CA ALA A 110 -16.42 6.48 -5.23
C ALA A 110 -15.69 7.13 -4.04
N ILE A 111 -15.22 6.32 -3.08
CA ILE A 111 -14.40 6.77 -1.95
C ILE A 111 -13.08 7.35 -2.42
N VAL A 112 -12.37 6.67 -3.32
CA VAL A 112 -11.06 7.14 -3.82
C VAL A 112 -11.21 8.42 -4.62
N GLU A 113 -12.23 8.52 -5.47
CA GLU A 113 -12.53 9.74 -6.22
C GLU A 113 -12.89 10.91 -5.29
N ARG A 114 -13.73 10.68 -4.27
CA ARG A 114 -14.04 11.71 -3.27
C ARG A 114 -12.81 12.10 -2.47
N ALA A 115 -12.00 11.14 -2.05
CA ALA A 115 -10.76 11.39 -1.30
C ALA A 115 -9.77 12.24 -2.11
N ALA A 116 -9.67 11.99 -3.43
CA ALA A 116 -8.84 12.79 -4.33
C ALA A 116 -9.31 14.24 -4.39
N LYS A 117 -10.63 14.47 -4.46
CA LYS A 117 -11.23 15.83 -4.42
C LYS A 117 -10.94 16.55 -3.11
N LEU A 118 -11.03 15.84 -1.98
CA LEU A 118 -10.78 16.41 -0.65
C LEU A 118 -9.29 16.49 -0.29
N ALA A 119 -8.38 16.06 -1.18
CA ALA A 119 -6.95 15.91 -0.90
C ALA A 119 -6.68 15.10 0.38
N ILE A 120 -7.38 13.97 0.53
CA ILE A 120 -7.14 12.96 1.57
C ILE A 120 -6.28 11.85 1.00
N ARG A 121 -5.31 11.39 1.77
CA ARG A 121 -4.43 10.29 1.38
C ARG A 121 -5.10 8.97 1.77
N VAL A 122 -5.22 8.05 0.81
CA VAL A 122 -5.75 6.69 1.01
C VAL A 122 -4.59 5.69 1.07
N THR A 123 -4.66 4.68 1.95
CA THR A 123 -3.57 3.70 2.14
C THR A 123 -3.33 2.84 0.89
N SER A 124 -4.41 2.32 0.28
CA SER A 124 -4.38 1.46 -0.90
C SER A 124 -5.44 1.91 -1.93
N PRO A 125 -5.17 2.93 -2.76
CA PRO A 125 -6.16 3.51 -3.67
C PRO A 125 -6.56 2.58 -4.82
N ASN A 126 -5.66 1.69 -5.26
CA ASN A 126 -5.91 0.78 -6.38
C ASN A 126 -6.55 -0.55 -5.93
N ALA A 127 -7.03 -0.64 -4.70
CA ALA A 127 -7.59 -1.88 -4.17
C ALA A 127 -8.86 -2.27 -4.94
N ARG A 128 -8.91 -3.52 -5.46
CA ARG A 128 -10.08 -4.12 -6.13
C ARG A 128 -10.51 -3.45 -7.45
N LEU A 129 -9.66 -2.58 -7.99
CA LEU A 129 -9.87 -1.98 -9.31
C LEU A 129 -9.19 -2.88 -10.34
N SER A 130 -9.97 -3.44 -11.27
CA SER A 130 -9.40 -3.99 -12.49
C SER A 130 -8.99 -2.81 -13.36
N SER A 131 -7.74 -2.76 -13.79
CA SER A 131 -7.39 -1.97 -14.97
C SER A 131 -8.09 -2.61 -16.15
N GLU A 132 -8.93 -1.86 -16.86
CA GLU A 132 -9.29 -2.25 -18.21
C GLU A 132 -8.00 -2.19 -19.03
N GLU A 133 -7.45 -3.36 -19.35
CA GLU A 133 -6.42 -3.46 -20.38
C GLU A 133 -7.11 -3.14 -21.69
N ASN A 134 -6.90 -1.93 -22.22
CA ASN A 134 -7.33 -1.61 -23.57
C ASN A 134 -6.64 -2.60 -24.51
N GLU A 135 -7.40 -3.47 -25.18
CA GLU A 135 -6.87 -4.52 -26.09
C GLU A 135 -5.86 -3.96 -27.11
N TRP A 136 -6.04 -2.69 -27.50
CA TRP A 136 -5.15 -1.89 -28.34
C TRP A 136 -3.72 -1.71 -27.78
N THR A 137 -3.56 -1.63 -26.45
CA THR A 137 -2.24 -1.54 -25.80
C THR A 137 -1.50 -2.88 -25.79
N VAL A 138 -2.21 -4.00 -25.71
CA VAL A 138 -1.60 -5.34 -25.76
C VAL A 138 -1.12 -5.65 -27.19
N HIS A 139 -1.91 -5.28 -28.20
CA HIS A 139 -1.55 -5.48 -29.61
C HIS A 139 -0.35 -4.63 -30.04
N THR A 140 -0.28 -3.37 -29.57
CA THR A 140 0.86 -2.48 -29.84
C THR A 140 2.13 -2.92 -29.11
N HIS A 141 2.03 -3.43 -27.88
CA HIS A 141 3.20 -3.94 -27.13
C HIS A 141 3.74 -5.26 -27.72
N ILE A 142 2.86 -6.16 -28.19
CA ILE A 142 3.26 -7.38 -28.92
C ILE A 142 3.92 -7.01 -30.25
N PHE A 143 3.39 -6.02 -30.98
CA PHE A 143 3.98 -5.56 -32.25
C PHE A 143 5.36 -4.90 -32.02
N PHE A 144 5.51 -4.10 -30.97
CA PHE A 144 6.78 -3.42 -30.62
C PHE A 144 7.87 -4.39 -30.12
N VAL A 145 7.48 -5.45 -29.39
CA VAL A 145 8.38 -6.53 -28.99
C VAL A 145 8.77 -7.41 -30.18
N CYS A 146 7.87 -7.65 -31.14
CA CYS A 146 8.19 -8.33 -32.40
C CYS A 146 9.15 -7.54 -33.30
N LEU A 147 9.02 -6.20 -33.36
CA LEU A 147 9.91 -5.34 -34.16
C LEU A 147 11.33 -5.24 -33.59
N ASN A 148 11.51 -5.25 -32.28
CA ASN A 148 12.85 -5.14 -31.66
C ASN A 148 13.63 -6.47 -31.60
N LYS A 149 13.03 -7.60 -32.00
CA LYS A 149 13.73 -8.88 -32.21
C LYS A 149 14.22 -9.08 -33.65
N SER A 150 13.92 -8.18 -34.58
CA SER A 150 14.34 -8.28 -35.98
C SER A 150 15.17 -7.06 -36.39
N THR A 151 16.39 -6.96 -35.87
CA THR A 151 17.43 -6.19 -36.58
C THR A 151 18.18 -7.17 -37.49
N LYS A 152 17.72 -7.24 -38.74
CA LYS A 152 18.51 -7.18 -39.97
C LYS A 152 17.69 -7.78 -41.09
N THR A 153 17.14 -6.93 -41.95
CA THR A 153 17.36 -7.01 -43.40
C THR A 153 16.58 -5.89 -44.07
N ALA A 154 17.20 -5.28 -45.08
CA ALA A 154 16.75 -4.11 -45.84
C ALA A 154 15.40 -4.27 -46.59
N LYS A 155 14.62 -5.32 -46.33
CA LYS A 155 13.36 -5.63 -47.02
C LYS A 155 12.13 -4.97 -46.38
N GLN A 156 12.21 -4.46 -45.15
CA GLN A 156 11.06 -3.81 -44.49
C GLN A 156 10.68 -2.45 -45.10
N LYS A 157 11.62 -1.73 -45.72
CA LYS A 157 11.32 -0.42 -46.33
C LYS A 157 10.38 -0.52 -47.54
N MET A 158 10.30 -1.68 -48.20
CA MET A 158 9.42 -1.89 -49.35
C MET A 158 8.00 -2.34 -48.98
N MET A 159 7.79 -2.87 -47.77
CA MET A 159 6.47 -3.40 -47.38
C MET A 159 5.53 -2.29 -46.90
N TYR A 160 6.06 -1.24 -46.25
CA TYR A 160 5.27 -0.09 -45.78
C TYR A 160 4.74 0.82 -46.90
N GLN A 161 5.30 0.75 -48.11
CA GLN A 161 4.80 1.49 -49.28
C GLN A 161 3.70 0.75 -50.05
N ALA A 162 3.55 -0.57 -49.87
CA ALA A 162 2.59 -1.39 -50.60
C ALA A 162 1.21 -1.55 -49.92
N TRP A 163 1.08 -1.15 -48.64
CA TRP A 163 -0.14 -1.40 -47.84
C TRP A 163 -0.96 -0.15 -47.50
N GLY A 164 -0.61 1.04 -48.02
CA GLY A 164 -1.43 2.25 -47.86
C GLY A 164 -1.70 2.70 -46.40
N CYS A 165 -1.04 2.11 -45.41
CA CYS A 165 -1.23 2.47 -44.00
C CYS A 165 -0.22 3.57 -43.62
N THR A 166 -0.63 4.83 -43.76
CA THR A 166 0.05 5.92 -43.03
C THR A 166 -0.20 5.72 -41.53
N PRO A 167 0.85 5.68 -40.69
CA PRO A 167 0.64 5.67 -39.24
C PRO A 167 -0.04 6.98 -38.84
N ILE A 168 -1.22 6.87 -38.24
CA ILE A 168 -1.81 8.00 -37.51
C ILE A 168 -0.97 8.14 -36.25
N ILE A 169 0.05 8.99 -36.32
CA ILE A 169 0.79 9.46 -35.15
C ILE A 169 -0.22 10.30 -34.36
N PRO A 170 -0.63 9.92 -33.14
CA PRO A 170 -1.43 10.81 -32.32
C PRO A 170 -0.61 12.08 -32.07
N ALA A 171 -1.14 13.21 -32.52
CA ALA A 171 -0.50 14.51 -32.38
C ALA A 171 -0.14 14.76 -30.90
N PRO A 172 1.04 15.34 -30.61
CA PRO A 172 1.34 15.79 -29.26
C PRO A 172 0.28 16.82 -28.86
N LEU A 173 -0.37 16.63 -27.70
CA LEU A 173 -1.17 17.68 -27.10
C LEU A 173 -0.25 18.86 -26.78
N GLU A 174 -0.20 19.84 -27.68
CA GLU A 174 0.46 21.11 -27.47
C GLU A 174 -0.14 21.77 -26.22
N ALA A 175 0.72 21.99 -25.23
CA ALA A 175 0.44 22.89 -24.13
C ALA A 175 0.26 24.31 -24.70
N LYS A 176 -0.99 24.78 -24.80
CA LYS A 176 -1.25 26.21 -24.97
C LYS A 176 -0.93 26.92 -23.66
N ALA A 177 0.16 27.66 -23.68
CA ALA A 177 0.40 28.75 -22.75
C ALA A 177 -0.61 29.88 -23.01
N LYS A 178 -1.39 30.23 -21.99
CA LYS A 178 -1.84 31.58 -21.64
C LYS A 178 -2.38 31.56 -20.21
#